data_AF-A0AAE0XUZ6-F1
#
_entry.id   AF-A0AAE0XUZ6-F1
#
_cell.length_a   1.000
_cell.length_b   1.000
_cell.length_c   1.000
_cell.angle_alpha   90.00
_cell.angle_beta   90.00
_cell.angle_gamma   90.00
#
_symmetry.space_group_name_H-M   'P 1'
#
loop_
_entity.id
_entity.type
_entity.pdbx_description
1 polymer ?
#
loop_
_entity_poly.entity_id
_entity_poly.type
_entity_poly.pdbx_seq_one_letter_code
_entity_poly.pdbx_strand_id
1 'polypeptide(L)'
;MRLKVCFIFSPAQHSSCTAFFRMEPTLRSLTLLLLLAISNAAIQAPSNCPWDDPELEKWSDHTTWPTGQIPQEDTEVFIPKGKKVVLDTQIPRLLHVTINGTLVWGNVDGIRMETSFLLVNGEFHIGSEECNFEKTADIFLYGKSNSVEVVPVFGRKFIGAASGSTLEIHGKQKKSWTKLVATLSPVRPGRCGLIYDSSVS
;
A
#
# COMPACT_ATOMS: atom_id res chain seq x y z
N MET A 1 1.93 -9.27 14.00
CA MET A 1 3.03 -9.96 13.30
C MET A 1 3.27 -9.19 12.00
N ARG A 2 4.33 -8.38 11.92
CA ARG A 2 4.64 -7.57 10.71
C ARG A 2 5.66 -8.35 9.88
N LEU A 3 5.24 -8.89 8.75
CA LEU A 3 6.12 -9.55 7.79
C LEU A 3 6.81 -8.46 6.95
N LYS A 4 8.15 -8.47 6.90
CA LYS A 4 8.93 -7.63 5.97
C LYS A 4 9.67 -8.56 5.02
N VAL A 5 9.23 -8.58 3.76
CA VAL A 5 9.91 -9.24 2.65
C VAL A 5 10.91 -8.24 2.07
N CYS A 6 12.15 -8.65 1.84
CA CYS A 6 13.23 -7.79 1.35
C CYS A 6 13.66 -8.29 -0.04
N PHE A 7 13.47 -7.46 -1.07
CA PHE A 7 14.06 -7.68 -2.39
C PHE A 7 15.33 -6.85 -2.54
N ILE A 8 16.39 -7.47 -3.06
CA ILE A 8 17.64 -6.80 -3.42
C ILE A 8 17.54 -6.46 -4.90
N PHE A 9 17.47 -5.16 -5.22
CA PHE A 9 17.67 -4.68 -6.59
C PHE A 9 19.05 -4.02 -6.71
N SER A 10 19.84 -4.55 -7.63
CA SER A 10 21.16 -4.06 -8.03
C SER A 10 21.01 -2.95 -9.07
N PRO A 11 21.67 -1.78 -8.96
CA PRO A 11 21.62 -0.75 -9.98
C PRO A 11 22.78 -0.93 -10.96
N ALA A 12 22.49 -1.31 -12.21
CA ALA A 12 23.48 -1.32 -13.28
C ALA A 12 22.91 -0.70 -14.57
N GLN A 13 23.53 0.43 -14.93
CA GLN A 13 23.69 1.04 -16.24
C GLN A 13 22.46 1.50 -17.03
N HIS A 14 22.29 2.83 -17.08
CA HIS A 14 22.08 3.52 -18.35
C HIS A 14 23.19 4.55 -18.56
N SER A 15 24.00 4.31 -19.59
CA SER A 15 25.08 5.18 -20.05
C SER A 15 24.56 6.19 -21.08
N SER A 16 24.97 7.45 -20.89
CA SER A 16 25.26 8.48 -21.90
C SER A 16 24.14 9.03 -22.79
N CYS A 17 23.92 10.34 -22.67
CA CYS A 17 23.79 11.22 -23.84
C CYS A 17 24.26 12.64 -23.46
N THR A 18 25.54 12.92 -23.68
CA THR A 18 26.15 14.24 -23.50
C THR A 18 25.98 15.03 -24.79
N ALA A 19 25.11 16.04 -24.80
CA ALA A 19 25.05 17.00 -25.90
C ALA A 19 26.13 18.06 -25.72
N PHE A 20 27.14 18.04 -26.58
CA PHE A 20 28.25 18.99 -26.62
C PHE A 20 27.88 20.12 -27.60
N PHE A 21 27.36 21.25 -27.09
CA PHE A 21 27.18 22.45 -27.91
C PHE A 21 28.36 23.40 -27.70
N ARG A 22 29.23 23.45 -28.71
CA ARG A 22 30.28 24.45 -28.87
C ARG A 22 29.68 25.66 -29.60
N MET A 23 29.56 26.80 -28.93
CA MET A 23 29.23 28.08 -29.58
C MET A 23 30.32 29.09 -29.25
N GLU A 24 31.13 29.44 -30.25
CA GLU A 24 32.10 30.53 -30.19
C GLU A 24 31.41 31.87 -30.47
N PRO A 25 31.94 32.99 -29.94
CA PRO A 25 31.22 34.25 -29.86
C PRO A 25 31.47 35.13 -31.08
N THR A 26 30.43 35.68 -31.69
CA THR A 26 30.58 36.90 -32.51
C THR A 26 29.56 37.95 -32.08
N LEU A 27 30.14 39.08 -31.69
CA LEU A 27 29.54 40.30 -31.18
C LEU A 27 28.77 41.02 -32.29
N ARG A 28 27.48 41.32 -32.05
CA ARG A 28 26.76 42.58 -32.42
C ARG A 28 25.26 42.30 -32.59
N SER A 29 24.45 42.84 -31.68
CA SER A 29 23.32 43.74 -31.97
C SER A 29 22.29 43.64 -30.84
N LEU A 30 22.00 44.79 -30.21
CA LEU A 30 21.02 44.97 -29.15
C LEU A 30 19.60 44.76 -29.70
N THR A 31 18.94 43.67 -29.33
CA THR A 31 17.48 43.57 -29.26
C THR A 31 17.08 42.73 -28.05
N LEU A 32 17.11 43.37 -26.87
CA LEU A 32 16.73 42.78 -25.59
C LEU A 32 15.26 43.07 -25.29
N LEU A 33 14.54 42.04 -24.81
CA LEU A 33 13.19 42.04 -24.19
C LEU A 33 11.96 41.90 -25.11
N LEU A 34 11.60 40.66 -25.47
CA LEU A 34 10.17 40.22 -25.42
C LEU A 34 9.96 38.69 -25.51
N LEU A 35 10.71 37.87 -24.75
CA LEU A 35 10.36 36.46 -24.56
C LEU A 35 10.74 36.07 -23.15
N LEU A 36 9.75 35.83 -22.28
CA LEU A 36 9.76 34.89 -21.15
C LEU A 36 8.58 35.22 -20.21
N ALA A 37 7.38 34.89 -20.68
CA ALA A 37 6.26 34.56 -19.79
C ALA A 37 5.78 33.16 -20.15
N ILE A 38 6.67 32.17 -20.05
CA ILE A 38 6.23 30.79 -19.95
C ILE A 38 5.90 30.64 -18.47
N SER A 39 4.61 30.72 -18.16
CA SER A 39 4.09 30.36 -16.85
C SER A 39 4.62 28.99 -16.48
N ASN A 40 5.34 28.89 -15.37
CA ASN A 40 5.58 27.61 -14.70
C ASN A 40 4.22 27.08 -14.20
N ALA A 41 3.44 26.49 -15.09
CA ALA A 41 2.54 25.43 -14.68
C ALA A 41 3.46 24.27 -14.34
N ALA A 42 3.70 24.04 -13.05
CA ALA A 42 4.20 22.75 -12.63
C ALA A 42 3.25 21.71 -13.23
N ILE A 43 3.73 20.93 -14.19
CA ILE A 43 3.01 19.76 -14.68
C ILE A 43 2.96 18.82 -13.48
N GLN A 44 1.91 18.93 -12.68
CA GLN A 44 1.53 17.86 -11.77
C GLN A 44 1.21 16.69 -12.71
N ALA A 45 2.07 15.68 -12.72
CA ALA A 45 1.71 14.41 -13.32
C ALA A 45 0.33 14.04 -12.76
N PRO A 46 -0.62 13.58 -13.60
CA PRO A 46 -1.85 13.01 -13.07
C PRO A 46 -1.40 11.87 -12.17
N SER A 47 -1.49 12.08 -10.86
CA SER A 47 -1.28 11.03 -9.90
C SER A 47 -2.55 10.20 -10.00
N ASN A 48 -2.53 9.20 -10.89
CA ASN A 48 -3.60 8.22 -11.00
C ASN A 48 -3.49 7.30 -9.79
N CYS A 49 -3.82 7.84 -8.62
CA CYS A 49 -3.80 7.08 -7.41
C CYS A 49 -4.89 6.01 -7.47
N PRO A 50 -4.67 4.82 -6.90
CA PRO A 50 -5.66 3.75 -6.95
C PRO A 50 -7.04 4.17 -6.43
N TRP A 51 -7.10 5.08 -5.44
CA TRP A 51 -8.35 5.54 -4.82
C TRP A 51 -9.11 6.62 -5.62
N ASP A 52 -8.55 7.12 -6.72
CA ASP A 52 -9.18 8.13 -7.59
C ASP A 52 -9.86 7.48 -8.82
N ASP A 53 -9.92 6.15 -8.90
CA ASP A 53 -10.63 5.42 -9.95
C ASP A 53 -12.15 5.69 -9.88
N PRO A 54 -12.77 6.25 -10.94
CA PRO A 54 -14.19 6.58 -10.95
C PRO A 54 -15.12 5.35 -10.93
N GLU A 55 -14.60 4.14 -11.19
CA GLU A 55 -15.36 2.89 -11.10
C GLU A 55 -15.49 2.37 -9.65
N LEU A 56 -14.83 3.01 -8.68
CA LEU A 56 -14.87 2.60 -7.28
C LEU A 56 -16.21 2.93 -6.63
N GLU A 57 -16.85 1.91 -6.09
CA GLU A 57 -18.01 2.05 -5.21
C GLU A 57 -17.53 2.31 -3.77
N LYS A 58 -18.14 3.27 -3.07
CA LYS A 58 -17.75 3.60 -1.70
C LYS A 58 -18.18 2.51 -0.72
N TRP A 59 -17.30 2.15 0.21
CA TRP A 59 -17.67 1.25 1.32
C TRP A 59 -18.84 1.82 2.12
N SER A 60 -18.84 3.14 2.36
CA SER A 60 -19.89 3.85 3.09
C SER A 60 -21.24 3.92 2.38
N ASP A 61 -21.32 3.54 1.09
CA ASP A 61 -22.59 3.52 0.37
C ASP A 61 -23.32 2.19 0.55
N HIS A 62 -24.55 2.27 1.03
CA HIS A 62 -25.45 1.12 1.16
C HIS A 62 -25.73 0.39 -0.16
N THR A 63 -25.70 1.08 -1.31
CA THR A 63 -25.93 0.43 -2.63
C THR A 63 -24.76 -0.44 -3.08
N THR A 64 -23.58 -0.25 -2.47
CA THR A 64 -22.41 -1.10 -2.71
C THR A 64 -22.67 -2.54 -2.29
N TRP A 65 -23.53 -2.75 -1.30
CA TRP A 65 -23.68 -4.06 -0.66
C TRP A 65 -24.95 -4.76 -1.14
N PRO A 66 -24.92 -6.09 -1.38
CA PRO A 66 -26.05 -6.83 -1.94
C PRO A 66 -27.29 -6.81 -1.04
N THR A 67 -27.11 -6.59 0.27
CA THR A 67 -28.19 -6.47 1.25
C THR A 67 -28.78 -5.06 1.33
N GLY A 68 -28.22 -4.08 0.60
CA GLY A 68 -28.57 -2.67 0.75
C GLY A 68 -28.15 -2.09 2.10
N GLN A 69 -27.23 -2.73 2.80
CA GLN A 69 -26.73 -2.33 4.12
C GLN A 69 -25.21 -2.46 4.18
N ILE A 70 -24.55 -1.46 4.77
CA ILE A 70 -23.11 -1.48 5.01
C ILE A 70 -22.76 -2.63 5.97
N PRO A 71 -21.66 -3.38 5.76
CA PRO A 71 -21.22 -4.44 6.65
C PRO A 71 -21.15 -4.00 8.10
N GLN A 72 -21.77 -4.79 8.98
CA GLN A 72 -21.84 -4.53 10.41
C GLN A 72 -20.74 -5.29 11.16
N GLU A 73 -20.64 -5.06 12.47
CA GLU A 73 -19.71 -5.78 13.32
C GLU A 73 -19.89 -7.30 13.22
N ASP A 74 -18.77 -8.02 13.20
CA ASP A 74 -18.70 -9.49 13.15
C ASP A 74 -19.36 -10.11 11.92
N THR A 75 -19.52 -9.34 10.84
CA THR A 75 -19.98 -9.85 9.54
C THR A 75 -18.84 -10.29 8.64
N GLU A 76 -19.12 -11.27 7.78
CA GLU A 76 -18.23 -11.70 6.71
C GLU A 76 -18.37 -10.76 5.51
N VAL A 77 -17.25 -10.25 5.00
CA VAL A 77 -17.25 -9.40 3.81
C VAL A 77 -16.69 -10.17 2.62
N PHE A 78 -17.48 -10.18 1.55
CA PHE A 78 -17.11 -10.77 0.26
C PHE A 78 -17.24 -9.73 -0.84
N ILE A 79 -16.12 -9.39 -1.49
CA ILE A 79 -16.11 -8.50 -2.66
C ILE A 79 -16.06 -9.39 -3.91
N PRO A 80 -17.15 -9.51 -4.69
CA PRO A 80 -17.20 -10.41 -5.84
C PRO A 80 -16.31 -9.92 -6.99
N LYS A 81 -15.97 -10.86 -7.89
CA LYS A 81 -15.20 -10.55 -9.10
C LYS A 81 -15.89 -9.45 -9.91
N GLY A 82 -15.10 -8.50 -10.41
CA GLY A 82 -15.59 -7.36 -11.20
C GLY A 82 -16.13 -6.20 -10.37
N LYS A 83 -16.31 -6.36 -9.05
CA LYS A 83 -16.69 -5.26 -8.15
C LYS A 83 -15.43 -4.58 -7.62
N LYS A 84 -15.42 -3.24 -7.66
CA LYS A 84 -14.34 -2.40 -7.14
C LYS A 84 -14.87 -1.56 -5.99
N VAL A 85 -14.26 -1.68 -4.82
CA VAL A 85 -14.69 -0.97 -3.60
C VAL A 85 -13.55 -0.12 -3.05
N VAL A 86 -13.85 1.11 -2.64
CA VAL A 86 -12.92 1.98 -1.91
C VAL A 86 -13.30 2.06 -0.44
N LEU A 87 -12.33 1.83 0.45
CA LEU A 87 -12.48 1.99 1.89
C LEU A 87 -12.37 3.47 2.26
N ASP A 88 -13.50 4.17 2.30
CA ASP A 88 -13.60 5.62 2.44
C ASP A 88 -14.00 6.11 3.84
N THR A 89 -14.22 5.19 4.78
CA THR A 89 -14.64 5.50 6.15
C THR A 89 -14.12 4.47 7.15
N GLN A 90 -14.24 4.78 8.44
CA GLN A 90 -14.00 3.81 9.51
C GLN A 90 -15.01 2.67 9.43
N ILE A 91 -14.54 1.46 9.70
CA ILE A 91 -15.34 0.25 9.62
C ILE A 91 -15.39 -0.46 10.97
N PRO A 92 -16.48 -1.16 11.28
CA PRO A 92 -16.53 -1.99 12.48
C PRO A 92 -15.55 -3.17 12.35
N ARG A 93 -15.31 -3.86 13.46
CA ARG A 93 -14.58 -5.13 13.45
C ARG A 93 -15.33 -6.16 12.61
N LEU A 94 -14.68 -6.73 11.60
CA LEU A 94 -15.27 -7.71 10.67
C LEU A 94 -14.83 -9.12 11.03
N LEU A 95 -15.62 -10.14 10.67
CA LEU A 95 -15.25 -11.53 10.92
C LEU A 95 -14.07 -11.96 10.05
N HIS A 96 -14.24 -11.87 8.74
CA HIS A 96 -13.19 -12.06 7.75
C HIS A 96 -13.53 -11.31 6.47
N VAL A 97 -12.50 -11.01 5.67
CA VAL A 97 -12.64 -10.28 4.40
C VAL A 97 -12.05 -11.12 3.29
N THR A 98 -12.86 -11.42 2.26
CA THR A 98 -12.44 -12.11 1.04
C THR A 98 -12.65 -11.22 -0.17
N ILE A 99 -11.59 -11.02 -0.95
CA ILE A 99 -11.56 -10.08 -2.08
C ILE A 99 -11.36 -10.88 -3.36
N ASN A 100 -12.43 -11.11 -4.12
CA ASN A 100 -12.37 -11.68 -5.47
C ASN A 100 -12.39 -10.61 -6.57
N GLY A 101 -12.90 -9.41 -6.24
CA GLY A 101 -12.80 -8.20 -7.06
C GLY A 101 -11.60 -7.35 -6.66
N THR A 102 -11.83 -6.06 -6.45
CA THR A 102 -10.79 -5.10 -6.04
C THR A 102 -11.22 -4.37 -4.78
N LEU A 103 -10.33 -4.32 -3.80
CA LEU A 103 -10.44 -3.43 -2.65
C LEU A 103 -9.30 -2.40 -2.70
N VAL A 104 -9.64 -1.13 -2.60
CA VAL A 104 -8.67 -0.03 -2.54
C VAL A 104 -8.82 0.67 -1.20
N TRP A 105 -7.70 0.93 -0.54
CA TRP A 105 -7.69 1.80 0.62
C TRP A 105 -7.88 3.25 0.18
N GLY A 106 -8.95 3.90 0.62
CA GLY A 106 -9.23 5.29 0.27
C GLY A 106 -8.20 6.24 0.87
N ASN A 107 -8.08 7.44 0.30
CA ASN A 107 -7.21 8.51 0.81
C ASN A 107 -7.76 9.13 2.12
N VAL A 108 -7.91 8.33 3.16
CA VAL A 108 -8.50 8.67 4.46
C VAL A 108 -7.55 8.23 5.56
N ASP A 109 -7.38 9.10 6.55
CA ASP A 109 -6.37 8.89 7.59
C ASP A 109 -6.92 8.06 8.75
N GLY A 110 -6.06 7.20 9.30
CA GLY A 110 -6.32 6.48 10.54
C GLY A 110 -7.37 5.37 10.45
N ILE A 111 -7.75 4.91 9.26
CA ILE A 111 -8.65 3.75 9.16
C ILE A 111 -7.98 2.53 9.78
N ARG A 112 -8.75 1.78 10.57
CA ARG A 112 -8.32 0.54 11.19
C ARG A 112 -9.25 -0.60 10.78
N MET A 113 -8.74 -1.51 9.96
CA MET A 113 -9.44 -2.74 9.60
C MET A 113 -9.11 -3.82 10.63
N GLU A 114 -10.11 -4.22 11.41
CA GLU A 114 -9.99 -5.37 12.31
C GLU A 114 -10.69 -6.58 11.71
N THR A 115 -9.95 -7.66 11.50
CA THR A 115 -10.46 -8.88 10.86
C THR A 115 -9.73 -10.12 11.37
N SER A 116 -10.32 -11.32 11.30
CA SER A 116 -9.56 -12.54 11.64
C SER A 116 -8.53 -12.90 10.57
N PHE A 117 -8.91 -12.79 9.29
CA PHE A 117 -8.04 -12.92 8.14
C PHE A 117 -8.50 -12.04 6.97
N LEU A 118 -7.58 -11.82 6.03
CA LEU A 118 -7.81 -11.12 4.77
C LEU A 118 -7.30 -12.01 3.63
N LEU A 119 -8.22 -12.55 2.82
CA LEU A 119 -7.89 -13.36 1.65
C LEU A 119 -8.09 -12.54 0.37
N VAL A 120 -7.03 -12.38 -0.40
CA VAL A 120 -7.01 -11.68 -1.68
C VAL A 120 -6.92 -12.71 -2.80
N ASN A 121 -8.01 -12.88 -3.55
CA ASN A 121 -8.06 -13.66 -4.78
C ASN A 121 -8.06 -12.77 -6.04
N GLY A 122 -8.45 -11.50 -5.88
CA GLY A 122 -8.39 -10.47 -6.91
C GLY A 122 -7.29 -9.46 -6.59
N GLU A 123 -7.67 -8.24 -6.21
CA GLU A 123 -6.72 -7.15 -6.02
C GLU A 123 -6.94 -6.41 -4.70
N PHE A 124 -5.88 -6.15 -3.96
CA PHE A 124 -5.89 -5.29 -2.77
C PHE A 124 -4.78 -4.24 -2.86
N HIS A 125 -5.16 -2.96 -2.82
CA HIS A 125 -4.26 -1.83 -3.02
C HIS A 125 -4.27 -0.87 -1.83
N ILE A 126 -3.08 -0.55 -1.31
CA ILE A 126 -2.83 0.57 -0.40
C ILE A 126 -1.76 1.44 -1.06
N GLY A 127 -2.18 2.45 -1.83
CA GLY A 127 -1.28 3.22 -2.69
C GLY A 127 -0.75 2.42 -3.89
N SER A 128 0.04 3.08 -4.73
CA SER A 128 0.77 2.52 -5.86
C SER A 128 2.20 3.04 -5.89
N GLU A 129 3.04 2.48 -6.76
CA GLU A 129 4.42 2.92 -6.94
C GLU A 129 4.52 4.43 -7.27
N GLU A 130 3.61 4.93 -8.10
CA GLU A 130 3.54 6.34 -8.49
C GLU A 130 2.74 7.21 -7.51
N CYS A 131 1.93 6.59 -6.64
CA CYS A 131 1.11 7.27 -5.65
C CYS A 131 1.16 6.57 -4.28
N ASN A 132 2.21 6.91 -3.52
CA ASN A 132 2.39 6.39 -2.16
C ASN A 132 1.26 6.84 -1.22
N PHE A 133 0.83 5.93 -0.36
CA PHE A 133 -0.07 6.23 0.74
C PHE A 133 0.70 6.92 1.89
N GLU A 134 0.45 8.22 2.06
CA GLU A 134 1.14 9.07 3.04
C GLU A 134 0.47 9.11 4.43
N LYS A 135 -0.69 8.47 4.56
CA LYS A 135 -1.54 8.44 5.77
C LYS A 135 -1.35 7.14 6.56
N THR A 136 -2.06 7.01 7.68
CA THR A 136 -2.04 5.79 8.49
C THR A 136 -3.12 4.80 8.04
N ALA A 137 -2.70 3.58 7.72
CA ALA A 137 -3.57 2.44 7.43
C ALA A 137 -3.19 1.28 8.36
N ASP A 138 -4.10 0.89 9.24
CA ASP A 138 -3.87 -0.20 10.18
C ASP A 138 -4.72 -1.41 9.83
N ILE A 139 -4.06 -2.56 9.64
CA ILE A 139 -4.73 -3.86 9.55
C ILE A 139 -4.40 -4.65 10.82
N PHE A 140 -5.41 -4.95 11.61
CA PHE A 140 -5.30 -5.71 12.85
C PHE A 140 -5.93 -7.09 12.69
N LEU A 141 -5.09 -8.12 12.81
CA LEU A 141 -5.54 -9.51 12.75
C LEU A 141 -5.85 -10.04 14.14
N TYR A 142 -7.11 -10.36 14.42
CA TYR A 142 -7.52 -10.98 15.67
C TYR A 142 -7.74 -12.49 15.52
N GLY A 143 -7.82 -13.20 16.64
CA GLY A 143 -8.12 -14.63 16.65
C GLY A 143 -7.25 -15.42 17.64
N LYS A 144 -7.79 -16.56 18.07
CA LYS A 144 -7.20 -17.43 19.09
C LYS A 144 -6.17 -18.37 18.48
N SER A 145 -5.20 -18.80 19.28
CA SER A 145 -4.19 -19.78 18.83
C SER A 145 -4.79 -21.13 18.44
N ASN A 146 -5.97 -21.47 18.97
CA ASN A 146 -6.70 -22.71 18.73
C ASN A 146 -7.89 -22.56 17.77
N SER A 147 -7.99 -21.46 17.02
CA SER A 147 -9.07 -21.31 16.03
C SER A 147 -8.94 -22.35 14.90
N VAL A 148 -10.06 -22.63 14.23
CA VAL A 148 -10.09 -23.50 13.05
C VAL A 148 -9.39 -22.79 11.89
N GLU A 149 -8.67 -23.55 11.08
CA GLU A 149 -8.11 -23.06 9.82
C GLU A 149 -9.24 -23.08 8.77
N VAL A 150 -9.78 -21.90 8.47
CA VAL A 150 -10.89 -21.73 7.51
C VAL A 150 -10.41 -21.90 6.07
N VAL A 151 -9.21 -21.40 5.77
CA VAL A 151 -8.58 -21.51 4.45
C VAL A 151 -7.32 -22.35 4.59
N PRO A 152 -7.33 -23.61 4.14
CA PRO A 152 -6.16 -24.47 4.18
C PRO A 152 -4.94 -23.78 3.53
N VAL A 153 -3.74 -24.03 4.05
CA VAL A 153 -2.44 -23.51 3.57
C VAL A 153 -2.08 -22.12 4.09
N PHE A 154 -3.05 -21.22 4.28
CA PHE A 154 -2.77 -19.87 4.81
C PHE A 154 -2.72 -19.81 6.34
N GLY A 155 -3.18 -20.86 7.02
CA GLY A 155 -3.24 -20.91 8.47
C GLY A 155 -4.42 -20.13 9.05
N ARG A 156 -4.32 -19.76 10.33
CA ARG A 156 -5.45 -19.30 11.13
C ARG A 156 -5.66 -17.78 11.15
N LYS A 157 -4.58 -17.02 10.96
CA LYS A 157 -4.55 -15.54 10.97
C LYS A 157 -3.56 -15.07 9.93
N PHE A 158 -4.05 -14.46 8.86
CA PHE A 158 -3.21 -14.10 7.73
C PHE A 158 -3.77 -12.91 6.96
N ILE A 159 -2.86 -12.25 6.23
CA ILE A 159 -3.17 -11.52 5.00
C ILE A 159 -2.53 -12.35 3.90
N GLY A 160 -3.33 -12.84 2.97
CA GLY A 160 -2.91 -13.87 2.03
C GLY A 160 -3.37 -13.54 0.63
N ALA A 161 -2.44 -13.59 -0.31
CA ALA A 161 -2.71 -13.42 -1.73
C ALA A 161 -2.67 -14.79 -2.40
N ALA A 162 -3.77 -15.19 -3.05
CA ALA A 162 -3.85 -16.43 -3.81
C ALA A 162 -3.05 -16.33 -5.12
N SER A 163 -2.79 -17.46 -5.76
CA SER A 163 -2.08 -17.48 -7.05
C SER A 163 -2.81 -16.64 -8.10
N GLY A 164 -2.07 -15.73 -8.75
CA GLY A 164 -2.62 -14.81 -9.76
C GLY A 164 -3.35 -13.58 -9.21
N SER A 165 -3.35 -13.38 -7.89
CA SER A 165 -3.87 -12.15 -7.26
C SER A 165 -2.80 -11.06 -7.13
N THR A 166 -3.24 -9.83 -6.86
CA THR A 166 -2.37 -8.66 -6.68
C THR A 166 -2.56 -8.09 -5.28
N LEU A 167 -1.46 -7.95 -4.54
CA LEU A 167 -1.42 -7.31 -3.22
C LEU A 167 -0.34 -6.23 -3.22
N GLU A 168 -0.75 -4.97 -3.33
CA GLU A 168 0.14 -3.82 -3.41
C GLU A 168 0.02 -2.94 -2.17
N ILE A 169 1.14 -2.63 -1.54
CA ILE A 169 1.21 -1.77 -0.35
C ILE A 169 2.39 -0.82 -0.51
N HIS A 170 2.09 0.37 -1.01
CA HIS A 170 3.04 1.47 -1.21
C HIS A 170 2.73 2.58 -0.22
N GLY A 171 3.53 2.66 0.84
CA GLY A 171 3.42 3.72 1.83
C GLY A 171 4.53 4.76 1.67
N LYS A 172 4.51 5.78 2.53
CA LYS A 172 5.61 6.74 2.66
C LYS A 172 6.98 6.06 2.62
N GLN A 173 7.88 6.59 1.79
CA GLN A 173 9.25 6.11 1.64
C GLN A 173 9.97 6.08 2.99
N LYS A 174 10.48 4.90 3.36
CA LYS A 174 11.25 4.69 4.59
C LYS A 174 12.71 4.42 4.25
N LYS A 175 13.61 4.78 5.16
CA LYS A 175 15.02 4.36 5.04
C LYS A 175 15.08 2.83 5.06
N SER A 176 15.91 2.27 4.19
CA SER A 176 16.14 0.82 4.09
C SER A 176 16.85 0.23 5.31
N TRP A 177 17.42 1.07 6.16
CA TRP A 177 18.08 0.69 7.40
C TRP A 177 17.34 1.23 8.62
N THR A 178 17.42 0.46 9.71
CA THR A 178 16.93 0.85 11.04
C THR A 178 18.10 0.83 12.01
N LYS A 179 18.24 1.88 12.84
CA LYS A 179 19.29 1.92 13.86
C LYS A 179 18.89 1.03 15.03
N LEU A 180 19.76 0.10 15.39
CA LEU A 180 19.60 -0.65 16.63
C LEU A 180 19.85 0.30 17.81
N VAL A 181 18.84 0.48 18.67
CA VAL A 181 18.94 1.38 19.84
C VAL A 181 19.67 0.74 21.02
N ALA A 182 19.82 -0.58 21.04
CA ALA A 182 20.51 -1.34 22.09
C ALA A 182 21.09 -2.64 21.56
N THR A 183 22.24 -3.08 22.08
CA THR A 183 22.91 -4.33 21.69
C THR A 183 22.01 -5.55 21.89
N LEU A 184 21.89 -6.39 20.86
CA LEU A 184 21.16 -7.67 20.97
C LEU A 184 21.98 -8.67 21.78
N SER A 185 21.30 -9.42 22.66
CA SER A 185 21.94 -10.54 23.35
C SER A 185 22.24 -11.68 22.36
N PRO A 186 23.37 -12.40 22.49
CA PRO A 186 23.68 -13.54 21.65
C PRO A 186 22.57 -14.61 21.73
N VAL A 187 22.28 -15.25 20.59
CA VAL A 187 21.37 -16.41 20.55
C VAL A 187 22.00 -17.55 21.34
N ARG A 188 21.31 -18.05 22.38
CA ARG A 188 21.80 -19.17 23.18
C ARG A 188 21.85 -20.46 22.33
N PRO A 189 22.86 -21.33 22.51
CA PRO A 189 22.88 -22.64 21.86
C PRO A 189 21.57 -23.39 22.11
N GLY A 190 20.94 -23.90 21.05
CA GLY A 190 19.67 -24.65 21.14
C GLY A 190 18.39 -23.82 20.99
N ARG A 191 18.45 -22.52 20.65
CA ARG A 191 17.26 -21.73 20.23
C ARG A 191 17.38 -21.28 18.78
N CYS A 192 16.32 -21.52 17.99
CA CYS A 192 16.19 -21.03 16.63
C CYS A 192 15.53 -19.64 16.62
N GLY A 193 16.26 -18.60 17.01
CA GLY A 193 15.85 -17.22 16.74
C GLY A 193 15.96 -16.23 17.90
N LEU A 194 15.84 -14.96 17.54
CA LEU A 194 15.80 -13.81 18.44
C LEU A 194 14.33 -13.47 18.74
N ILE A 195 13.97 -13.41 20.03
CA ILE A 195 12.66 -12.91 20.47
C ILE A 195 12.84 -11.42 20.76
N TYR A 196 12.21 -10.56 19.95
CA TYR A 196 12.15 -9.11 20.18
C TYR A 196 10.82 -8.77 20.86
N ASP A 197 10.88 -8.12 22.02
CA ASP A 197 9.72 -7.62 22.76
C ASP A 197 9.68 -6.09 22.66
N SER A 198 8.67 -5.56 21.97
CA SER A 198 8.50 -4.12 21.76
C SER A 198 7.80 -3.42 22.94
N SER A 199 7.44 -4.13 24.01
CA SER A 199 6.75 -3.56 25.17
C SER A 199 7.69 -2.89 26.20
N VAL A 200 9.01 -2.97 25.98
CA VAL A 200 10.05 -2.50 26.92
C VAL A 200 10.83 -1.29 26.39
N SER A 201 10.28 -0.56 25.41
CA SER A 201 10.90 0.64 24.83
C SER A 201 9.98 1.84 24.87
#